data_AF-A0A7V9GPJ4-F1
#
_entry.id   AF-A0A7V9GPJ4-F1
#
_cell.length_a   1.000
_cell.length_b   1.000
_cell.length_c   1.000
_cell.angle_alpha   90.00
_cell.angle_beta   90.00
_cell.angle_gamma   90.00
#
_symmetry.space_group_name_H-M   'P 1'
#
loop_
_entity.id
_entity.type
_entity.pdbx_description
1 polymer ?
#
loop_
_entity_poly.entity_id
_entity_poly.type
_entity_poly.pdbx_seq_one_letter_code
_entity_poly.pdbx_strand_id
1 'polypeptide(L)'
;MKKLLVLLLGLHFFTCISAQYADSASHRQASDFLNKANKQKTTGWILLGAGAGVATIGFIVVSATIWNDLIEGESKGADAGGVLMSAGLVSMVGSIPFFIASGKNRKKAAAIVFIKMENSSKMNQYTMTEKKYPAVALRVGF
;
A
#
# COMPACT_ATOMS: atom_id res chain seq x y z
N MET A 1 -11.62 1.84 37.44
CA MET A 1 -12.15 0.70 36.65
C MET A 1 -12.14 0.95 35.13
N LYS A 2 -12.63 2.10 34.63
CA LYS A 2 -12.66 2.39 33.18
C LYS A 2 -11.27 2.39 32.49
N LYS A 3 -10.23 2.88 33.16
CA LYS A 3 -8.85 2.92 32.64
C LYS A 3 -8.21 1.52 32.50
N LEU A 4 -8.61 0.58 33.37
CA LEU A 4 -8.14 -0.82 33.32
C LEU A 4 -8.80 -1.59 32.16
N LEU A 5 -10.07 -1.29 31.86
CA LEU A 5 -10.77 -1.81 30.68
C LEU A 5 -10.14 -1.34 29.37
N VAL A 6 -9.75 -0.06 29.28
CA VAL A 6 -9.07 0.49 28.08
C VAL A 6 -7.70 -0.16 27.86
N LEU A 7 -6.95 -0.43 28.93
CA LEU A 7 -5.65 -1.10 28.85
C LEU A 7 -5.78 -2.57 28.44
N LEU A 8 -6.78 -3.28 28.96
CA LEU A 8 -7.09 -4.66 28.55
C LEU A 8 -7.54 -4.74 27.09
N LEU A 9 -8.35 -3.78 26.62
CA LEU A 9 -8.78 -3.72 25.22
C LEU A 9 -7.57 -3.50 24.29
N GLY A 10 -6.65 -2.60 24.66
CA GLY A 10 -5.41 -2.35 23.91
C GLY A 10 -4.47 -3.57 23.85
N LEU A 11 -4.40 -4.36 24.93
CA LEU A 11 -3.58 -5.57 24.97
C LEU A 11 -4.10 -6.67 24.03
N HIS A 12 -5.43 -6.82 23.91
CA HIS A 12 -6.06 -7.81 23.01
C HIS A 12 -5.83 -7.49 21.53
N PHE A 13 -5.71 -6.21 21.15
CA PHE A 13 -5.34 -5.82 19.79
C PHE A 13 -3.89 -6.18 19.45
N PHE A 14 -2.99 -6.16 20.43
CA PHE A 14 -1.58 -6.51 20.23
C PHE A 14 -1.36 -8.02 20.02
N THR A 15 -2.10 -8.86 20.74
CA THR A 15 -1.90 -10.33 20.67
C THR A 15 -2.41 -10.96 19.38
N CYS A 16 -3.39 -10.34 18.70
CA CYS A 16 -3.89 -10.82 17.41
C CYS A 16 -2.87 -10.65 16.26
N ILE A 17 -1.86 -9.79 16.41
CA ILE A 17 -0.88 -9.49 15.35
C ILE A 17 0.26 -10.51 15.33
N SER A 18 0.51 -11.22 16.43
CA SER A 18 1.67 -12.12 16.57
C SER A 18 1.41 -13.59 16.22
N ALA A 19 0.19 -13.96 15.83
CA ALA A 19 -0.23 -15.37 15.74
C ALA A 19 -0.35 -15.93 14.30
N GLN A 20 0.56 -15.59 13.39
CA GLN A 20 0.61 -16.26 12.07
C GLN A 20 2.02 -16.71 11.73
N TYR A 21 2.41 -17.88 12.25
CA TYR A 21 3.47 -18.69 11.67
C TYR A 21 2.81 -19.84 10.91
N ALA A 22 2.65 -19.68 9.61
CA ALA A 22 2.13 -20.72 8.72
C ALA A 22 3.25 -21.16 7.79
N ASP A 23 3.45 -22.47 7.75
CA ASP A 23 4.64 -23.13 7.24
C ASP A 23 4.53 -23.58 5.76
N SER A 24 3.34 -23.48 5.15
CA SER A 24 3.10 -23.67 3.71
C SER A 24 3.23 -22.37 2.89
N ALA A 25 3.88 -21.37 3.48
CA ALA A 25 3.66 -19.95 3.18
C ALA A 25 4.23 -19.40 1.88
N SER A 26 5.28 -19.94 1.24
CA SER A 26 5.96 -19.22 0.14
C SER A 26 5.02 -18.81 -1.01
N HIS A 27 4.29 -19.75 -1.61
CA HIS A 27 3.46 -19.43 -2.79
C HIS A 27 2.20 -18.62 -2.42
N ARG A 28 1.57 -18.93 -1.28
CA ARG A 28 0.42 -18.17 -0.77
C ARG A 28 0.82 -16.75 -0.36
N GLN A 29 1.95 -16.60 0.34
CA GLN A 29 2.53 -15.32 0.72
C GLN A 29 2.98 -14.50 -0.50
N ALA A 30 3.54 -15.13 -1.53
CA ALA A 30 3.81 -14.46 -2.80
C ALA A 30 2.53 -13.95 -3.47
N SER A 31 1.47 -14.77 -3.48
CA SER A 31 0.15 -14.37 -4.00
C SER A 31 -0.48 -13.23 -3.19
N ASP A 32 -0.30 -13.22 -1.87
CA ASP A 32 -0.77 -12.16 -0.98
C ASP A 32 -0.01 -10.85 -1.23
N PHE A 33 1.31 -10.90 -1.40
CA PHE A 33 2.12 -9.73 -1.77
C PHE A 33 1.77 -9.20 -3.16
N LEU A 34 1.50 -10.08 -4.14
CA LEU A 34 1.02 -9.68 -5.47
C LEU A 34 -0.36 -9.02 -5.39
N ASN A 35 -1.30 -9.62 -4.66
CA ASN A 35 -2.64 -9.06 -4.50
C ASN A 35 -2.57 -7.69 -3.79
N LYS A 36 -1.73 -7.57 -2.75
CA LYS A 36 -1.47 -6.30 -2.08
C LYS A 36 -0.86 -5.25 -3.02
N ALA A 37 0.11 -5.65 -3.85
CA ALA A 37 0.72 -4.77 -4.85
C ALA A 37 -0.32 -4.26 -5.86
N ASN A 38 -1.20 -5.14 -6.35
CA ASN A 38 -2.25 -4.79 -7.30
C ASN A 38 -3.27 -3.83 -6.67
N LYS A 39 -3.76 -4.13 -5.47
CA LYS A 39 -4.68 -3.24 -4.73
C LYS A 39 -4.07 -1.85 -4.54
N GLN A 40 -2.82 -1.77 -4.08
CA GLN A 40 -2.14 -0.48 -3.89
C GLN A 40 -1.93 0.27 -5.19
N LYS A 41 -1.63 -0.42 -6.30
CA LYS A 41 -1.53 0.19 -7.62
C LYS A 41 -2.87 0.78 -8.06
N THR A 42 -3.96 0.04 -7.88
CA THR A 42 -5.31 0.51 -8.19
C THR A 42 -5.68 1.71 -7.33
N THR A 43 -5.42 1.67 -6.01
CA THR A 43 -5.63 2.82 -5.12
C THR A 43 -4.83 4.04 -5.56
N GLY A 44 -3.55 3.85 -5.94
CA GLY A 44 -2.71 4.93 -6.48
C GLY A 44 -3.31 5.55 -7.75
N TRP A 45 -3.77 4.73 -8.70
CA TRP A 45 -4.43 5.22 -9.92
C TRP A 45 -5.74 5.95 -9.65
N ILE A 46 -6.56 5.44 -8.72
CA ILE A 46 -7.80 6.10 -8.32
C ILE A 46 -7.48 7.47 -7.70
N LEU A 47 -6.51 7.54 -6.79
CA LEU A 47 -6.16 8.77 -6.10
C LEU A 47 -5.53 9.81 -7.03
N LEU A 48 -4.70 9.35 -7.97
CA LEU A 48 -4.11 10.17 -9.03
C LEU A 48 -5.19 10.69 -9.99
N GLY A 49 -6.07 9.81 -10.48
CA GLY A 49 -7.13 10.16 -11.42
C GLY A 49 -8.17 11.09 -10.80
N ALA A 50 -8.61 10.79 -9.57
CA ALA A 50 -9.50 11.65 -8.81
C ALA A 50 -8.84 13.00 -8.50
N GLY A 51 -7.58 13.00 -8.05
CA GLY A 51 -6.82 14.23 -7.78
C GLY A 51 -6.65 15.10 -9.01
N ALA A 52 -6.33 14.50 -10.16
CA ALA A 52 -6.23 15.20 -11.44
C ALA A 52 -7.57 15.82 -11.86
N GLY A 53 -8.68 15.09 -11.74
CA GLY A 53 -10.01 15.61 -12.07
C GLY A 53 -10.45 16.77 -11.16
N VAL A 54 -10.17 16.66 -9.85
CA VAL A 54 -10.47 17.75 -8.90
C VAL A 54 -9.59 18.98 -9.18
N ALA A 55 -8.31 18.77 -9.51
CA ALA A 55 -7.39 19.85 -9.84
C ALA A 55 -7.79 20.59 -11.13
N THR A 56 -8.23 19.87 -12.16
CA THR A 56 -8.70 20.50 -13.41
C THR A 56 -9.99 21.29 -13.22
N ILE A 57 -10.95 20.77 -12.45
CA ILE A 57 -12.17 21.50 -12.10
C ILE A 57 -11.81 22.78 -11.31
N GLY A 58 -10.95 22.66 -10.30
CA GLY A 58 -10.47 23.82 -9.54
C GLY A 58 -9.83 24.88 -10.43
N PHE A 59 -8.98 24.47 -11.37
CA PHE A 59 -8.33 25.39 -12.33
C PHE A 59 -9.35 26.09 -13.25
N ILE A 60 -10.38 25.40 -13.72
CA ILE A 60 -11.45 26.00 -14.53
C ILE A 60 -12.23 27.02 -13.71
N VAL A 61 -12.57 26.70 -12.46
CA VAL A 61 -13.31 27.62 -11.56
C VAL A 61 -12.49 28.87 -11.24
N VAL A 62 -11.19 28.72 -10.94
CA VAL A 62 -10.29 29.86 -10.72
C VAL A 62 -10.19 30.72 -11.96
N SER A 63 -9.94 30.12 -13.13
CA SER A 63 -9.80 30.88 -14.38
C SER A 63 -11.09 31.62 -14.74
N ALA A 64 -12.25 30.97 -14.65
CA ALA A 64 -13.54 31.61 -14.88
C ALA A 64 -13.82 32.76 -13.89
N THR A 65 -13.44 32.61 -12.62
CA THR A 65 -13.65 33.67 -11.62
C THR A 65 -12.74 34.86 -11.86
N ILE A 66 -11.47 34.67 -12.24
CA ILE A 66 -10.56 35.78 -12.55
C ILE A 66 -11.11 36.63 -13.71
N TRP A 67 -11.67 36.00 -14.75
CA TRP A 67 -12.32 36.71 -15.85
C TRP A 67 -13.55 37.48 -15.39
N ASN A 68 -14.35 36.92 -14.48
CA ASN A 68 -15.56 37.57 -14.00
C ASN A 68 -15.27 38.68 -12.98
N ASP A 69 -14.23 38.53 -12.17
CA ASP A 69 -13.81 39.53 -11.15
C ASP A 69 -13.27 40.81 -11.81
N LEU A 70 -12.65 40.69 -13.00
CA LEU A 70 -12.27 41.83 -13.84
C LEU A 70 -13.48 42.61 -14.40
N ILE A 71 -14.67 42.00 -14.46
CA ILE A 71 -15.87 42.57 -15.06
C ILE A 71 -16.89 43.02 -13.99
N GLU A 72 -17.06 42.25 -12.91
CA GLU A 72 -18.14 42.41 -11.92
C GLU A 72 -17.64 42.65 -10.47
N GLY A 73 -16.36 42.45 -10.17
CA GLY A 73 -15.73 42.83 -8.88
C GLY A 73 -16.15 42.03 -7.64
N GLU A 74 -16.76 40.84 -7.79
CA GLU A 74 -17.13 39.96 -6.67
C GLU A 74 -16.41 38.59 -6.74
N SER A 75 -15.38 38.40 -5.93
CA SER A 75 -14.37 37.32 -6.06
C SER A 75 -14.67 36.01 -5.30
N LYS A 76 -15.93 35.64 -5.05
CA LYS A 76 -16.25 34.49 -4.18
C LYS A 76 -15.88 33.12 -4.76
N GLY A 77 -15.77 32.99 -6.08
CA GLY A 77 -15.44 31.71 -6.75
C GLY A 77 -13.94 31.34 -6.71
N ALA A 78 -13.05 32.32 -6.53
CA ALA A 78 -11.60 32.12 -6.62
C ALA A 78 -11.06 31.33 -5.42
N ASP A 79 -11.59 31.58 -4.21
CA ASP A 79 -11.22 30.83 -3.00
C ASP A 79 -11.63 29.36 -3.10
N ALA A 80 -12.86 29.08 -3.56
CA ALA A 80 -13.35 27.71 -3.71
C ALA A 80 -12.55 26.94 -4.77
N GLY A 81 -12.24 27.57 -5.91
CA GLY A 81 -11.41 26.98 -6.95
C GLY A 81 -9.97 26.72 -6.50
N GLY A 82 -9.38 27.63 -5.73
CA GLY A 82 -8.03 27.49 -5.17
C GLY A 82 -7.92 26.33 -4.17
N VAL A 83 -8.94 26.15 -3.32
CA VAL A 83 -9.03 25.00 -2.40
C VAL A 83 -9.16 23.69 -3.18
N LEU A 84 -10.00 23.63 -4.22
CA LEU A 84 -10.14 22.42 -5.05
C LEU A 84 -8.85 22.09 -5.79
N MET A 85 -8.18 23.09 -6.38
CA MET A 85 -6.92 22.89 -7.07
C MET A 85 -5.83 22.35 -6.13
N SER A 86 -5.66 22.97 -4.96
CA SER A 86 -4.67 22.54 -3.96
C SER A 86 -4.99 21.15 -3.40
N ALA A 87 -6.26 20.85 -3.09
CA ALA A 87 -6.70 19.53 -2.64
C ALA A 87 -6.42 18.44 -3.71
N GLY A 88 -6.68 18.75 -4.98
CA GLY A 88 -6.37 17.86 -6.11
C GLY A 88 -4.88 17.55 -6.21
N LEU A 89 -4.02 18.57 -6.10
CA LEU A 89 -2.56 18.41 -6.12
C LEU A 89 -2.06 17.58 -4.92
N VAL A 90 -2.56 17.84 -3.72
CA VAL A 90 -2.20 17.06 -2.51
C VAL A 90 -2.61 15.59 -2.68
N SER A 91 -3.78 15.32 -3.25
CA SER A 91 -4.23 13.96 -3.58
C SER A 91 -3.29 13.27 -4.56
N MET A 92 -2.84 13.96 -5.61
CA MET A 92 -1.86 13.41 -6.57
C MET A 92 -0.52 13.08 -5.90
N VAL A 93 0.01 13.96 -5.04
CA VAL A 93 1.23 13.68 -4.27
C VAL A 93 1.03 12.50 -3.32
N GLY A 94 -0.14 12.42 -2.68
CA GLY A 94 -0.54 11.30 -1.81
C GLY A 94 -0.57 9.95 -2.52
N SER A 95 -0.69 9.91 -3.86
CA SER A 95 -0.68 8.66 -4.64
C SER A 95 0.72 8.03 -4.77
N ILE A 96 1.79 8.83 -4.68
CA ILE A 96 3.19 8.40 -4.82
C ILE A 96 3.57 7.27 -3.84
N PRO A 97 3.33 7.38 -2.52
CA PRO A 97 3.67 6.31 -1.59
C PRO A 97 2.92 4.99 -1.90
N PHE A 98 1.71 5.05 -2.47
CA PHE A 98 0.98 3.84 -2.90
C PHE A 98 1.65 3.15 -4.08
N PHE A 99 2.13 3.91 -5.08
CA PHE A 99 2.90 3.36 -6.21
C PHE A 99 4.23 2.76 -5.77
N ILE A 100 4.95 3.43 -4.86
CA ILE A 100 6.21 2.92 -4.30
C ILE A 100 5.97 1.63 -3.51
N ALA A 101 4.96 1.61 -2.64
CA ALA A 101 4.60 0.44 -1.85
C ALA A 101 4.18 -0.74 -2.75
N SER A 102 3.42 -0.48 -3.81
CA SER A 102 3.05 -1.48 -4.82
C SER A 102 4.27 -2.10 -5.48
N GLY A 103 5.23 -1.27 -5.94
CA GLY A 103 6.47 -1.74 -6.54
C GLY A 103 7.31 -2.59 -5.58
N LYS A 104 7.42 -2.18 -4.31
CA LYS A 104 8.12 -2.94 -3.27
C LYS A 104 7.48 -4.31 -3.02
N ASN A 105 6.15 -4.37 -2.95
CA ASN A 105 5.43 -5.62 -2.73
C ASN A 105 5.52 -6.57 -3.94
N ARG A 106 5.51 -6.04 -5.16
CA ARG A 106 5.72 -6.83 -6.38
C ARG A 106 7.12 -7.45 -6.42
N LYS A 107 8.17 -6.68 -6.05
CA LYS A 107 9.55 -7.19 -5.94
C LYS A 107 9.67 -8.28 -4.87
N LYS A 108 9.00 -8.12 -3.72
CA LYS A 108 8.96 -9.14 -2.67
C LYS A 108 8.29 -10.43 -3.14
N ALA A 109 7.17 -10.34 -3.83
CA ALA A 109 6.51 -11.52 -4.38
C ALA A 109 7.39 -12.23 -5.41
N ALA A 110 8.05 -11.48 -6.30
CA ALA A 110 8.98 -12.05 -7.29
C ALA A 110 10.16 -12.77 -6.61
N ALA A 111 10.73 -12.20 -5.55
CA ALA A 111 11.81 -12.83 -4.80
C ALA A 111 11.40 -14.14 -4.13
N ILE A 112 10.18 -14.23 -3.60
CA ILE A 112 9.64 -15.45 -2.98
C ILE A 112 9.37 -16.54 -4.01
N VAL A 113 8.94 -16.17 -5.23
CA VAL A 113 8.72 -17.12 -6.33
C VAL A 113 10.06 -17.62 -6.90
N PHE A 114 11.06 -16.76 -7.01
CA PHE A 114 12.35 -17.11 -7.63
C PHE A 114 13.27 -17.91 -6.70
N ILE A 115 13.21 -17.68 -5.39
CA ILE A 115 13.99 -18.42 -4.40
C ILE A 115 13.08 -19.50 -3.80
N LYS A 116 13.19 -20.73 -4.33
CA LYS A 116 12.52 -21.89 -3.74
C LYS A 116 13.14 -22.16 -2.37
N MET A 117 12.38 -21.88 -1.31
CA MET A 117 12.77 -22.21 0.07
C MET A 117 12.40 -23.66 0.32
N GLU A 118 13.40 -24.51 0.56
CA GLU A 118 13.19 -25.93 0.83
C GLU A 118 13.27 -26.17 2.34
N ASN A 119 12.32 -26.94 2.88
CA ASN A 119 12.27 -27.22 4.30
C ASN A 119 13.05 -28.49 4.58
N SER A 120 14.06 -28.40 5.45
CA SER A 120 14.81 -29.57 5.90
C SER A 120 14.52 -29.79 7.37
N SER A 121 13.89 -30.93 7.68
CA SER A 121 13.72 -31.34 9.07
C SER A 121 15.06 -31.84 9.59
N LYS A 122 15.64 -31.11 10.54
CA LYS A 122 16.80 -31.58 11.30
C LYS A 122 16.31 -32.06 12.66
N MET A 123 16.42 -33.35 12.89
CA MET A 123 16.18 -33.95 14.19
C MET A 123 17.35 -33.57 15.10
N ASN A 124 17.14 -32.58 15.97
CA ASN A 124 18.06 -32.30 17.06
C ASN A 124 17.58 -33.07 18.30
N GLN A 125 18.48 -33.59 19.11
CA GLN A 125 18.27 -34.74 20.02
C GLN A 125 17.07 -34.66 20.99
N TYR A 126 16.44 -33.49 21.17
CA TYR A 126 15.26 -33.29 22.01
C TYR A 126 14.17 -32.41 21.38
N THR A 127 14.33 -31.93 20.14
CA THR A 127 13.36 -31.04 19.47
C THR A 127 13.51 -31.13 17.96
N MET A 128 12.39 -31.31 17.26
CA MET A 128 12.33 -31.08 15.81
C MET A 128 12.37 -29.58 15.55
N THR A 129 13.49 -29.09 15.04
CA THR A 129 13.59 -27.72 14.52
C THR A 129 13.64 -27.76 13.01
N GLU A 130 12.62 -27.20 12.35
CA GLU A 130 12.69 -26.90 10.94
C GLU A 130 13.63 -25.72 10.70
N LYS A 131 14.61 -25.92 9.81
CA LYS A 131 15.44 -24.84 9.29
C LYS A 131 15.17 -24.69 7.80
N LYS A 132 14.76 -23.48 7.41
CA LYS A 132 14.52 -23.08 6.02
C LYS A 132 15.83 -22.64 5.40
N TYR A 133 16.16 -23.18 4.23
CA TYR A 133 17.35 -22.79 3.47
C TYR A 133 16.95 -22.42 2.03
N PRO A 134 17.60 -21.42 1.42
CA PRO A 134 17.40 -21.12 0.01
C PRO A 134 17.98 -22.26 -0.83
N ALA A 135 17.16 -22.88 -1.69
CA ALA A 135 17.59 -23.93 -2.61
C ALA A 135 17.60 -23.40 -4.05
N VAL A 136 18.70 -23.64 -4.76
CA VAL A 136 18.84 -23.35 -6.19
C VAL A 136 18.98 -24.69 -6.91
N ALA A 137 17.97 -25.07 -7.69
CA ALA A 137 18.02 -26.29 -8.49
C ALA A 137 18.63 -25.98 -9.87
N LEU A 138 19.76 -26.61 -10.20
CA LEU A 138 20.36 -26.58 -11.53
C LEU A 138 20.01 -27.88 -12.26
N ARG A 139 19.28 -27.78 -13.37
CA ARG A 139 19.01 -28.93 -14.25
C ARG A 139 20.12 -29.02 -15.28
N VAL A 140 20.96 -30.05 -15.18
CA VAL A 140 21.96 -30.37 -16.20
C VAL A 140 21.37 -31.44 -17.11
N GLY A 141 21.34 -31.19 -18.42
CA GLY A 141 20.94 -32.16 -19.44
C GLY A 141 22.18 -32.78 -20.09
N PHE A 142 22.11 -34.08 -20.36
CA PHE A 142 23.08 -34.84 -21.16
C PHE A 142 22.43 -35.22 -22.48
#